data_AF-A0A5N5QQF2-F1
#
_entry.id   AF-A0A5N5QQF2-F1
#
_cell.length_a   1.000
_cell.length_b   1.000
_cell.length_c   1.000
_cell.angle_alpha   90.00
_cell.angle_beta   90.00
_cell.angle_gamma   90.00
#
_symmetry.space_group_name_H-M   'P 1'
#
loop_
_entity.id
_entity.type
_entity.pdbx_description
1 polymer ?
#
loop_
_entity_poly.entity_id
_entity_poly.type
_entity_poly.pdbx_seq_one_letter_code
_entity_poly.pdbx_strand_id
1 'polypeptide(L)'
;MINPDPRGSLWALHYTADSSQKPHPLQLLNFPPGADFHPLGIEFIPDAAKLLVVNHQRHNSTIEVFHLNLDDLQLVHETTLDHPAFVAPNAMAAVSPNTFFVSQDHVFTRRMPWPFKLFLPKLETLLTLPLGKVHRVEFEPTRGINRVDTVATGIAFANGVAISPDGSTLAVASTTRAEVLFFAINGSDVGNWVASVRIPFSVDNIAFAGDRLLVAGHPYAPAFMALVKRRSNRAPSYVSAITPAQNQSQSWLERIAHGADVRDLFKSDGSFLTSSSTAFADLDMQTMFVVGVYGSGAVKCWLAEIIWLESFLVHVVYRLTPLHFALEPPQSRLLRSLPPSLTHTLPVLHTRFERRRILAMFSKSCAFIFAAAAALSVSALDIDTPGQLTQCGSVQVKWSGKKGPFTLSVLPSCDSNDPDTPLMEFGGLNDNTYQWTVNLPASTGAVAFAITDNEGNEAYTDEVTIQGSDDGSCLPGATPTSAQPTSTEPATSSTSETSSSSSSASASSSAPGYTSARTTLVVSKTYSPAAAAASSPAPVNVGTGAKANNATGGTGTGSTGPSVNSAVIPAASAFASLIGVATAFLVLF
;
A
#
# COMPACT_ATOMS: atom_id res chain seq x y z
N MET A 1 -1.18 -14.35 4.03
CA MET A 1 -2.07 -15.52 4.28
C MET A 1 -1.44 -16.91 4.06
N ILE A 2 -0.59 -17.19 3.04
CA ILE A 2 -0.08 -18.57 2.85
C ILE A 2 1.17 -18.88 3.68
N ASN A 3 2.12 -17.96 3.73
CA ASN A 3 3.36 -18.15 4.47
C ASN A 3 3.46 -17.04 5.54
N PRO A 4 3.38 -17.37 6.84
CA PRO A 4 3.63 -16.43 7.92
C PRO A 4 5.13 -16.24 8.21
N ASP A 5 6.01 -16.98 7.52
CA ASP A 5 7.45 -16.86 7.67
C ASP A 5 8.07 -15.81 6.73
N PRO A 6 9.07 -15.04 7.21
CA PRO A 6 9.56 -15.04 8.59
C PRO A 6 8.60 -14.30 9.52
N ARG A 7 8.65 -14.68 10.80
CA ARG A 7 7.82 -14.09 11.86
C ARG A 7 7.85 -12.56 11.80
N GLY A 8 6.67 -11.96 11.74
CA GLY A 8 6.46 -10.52 11.70
C GLY A 8 6.93 -9.82 12.97
N SER A 9 6.95 -8.50 12.92
CA SER A 9 7.31 -7.64 14.05
C SER A 9 6.51 -6.34 13.99
N LEU A 10 6.29 -5.75 15.16
CA LEU A 10 5.71 -4.42 15.30
C LEU A 10 6.80 -3.45 15.72
N TRP A 11 6.70 -2.21 15.26
CA TRP A 11 7.71 -1.18 15.49
C TRP A 11 7.05 0.08 16.02
N ALA A 12 7.73 0.73 16.95
CA ALA A 12 7.36 2.05 17.45
C ALA A 12 8.32 3.11 16.90
N LEU A 13 7.77 4.26 16.51
CA LEU A 13 8.55 5.42 16.12
C LEU A 13 8.29 6.57 17.10
N HIS A 14 9.35 7.04 17.75
CA HIS A 14 9.30 8.28 18.51
C HIS A 14 9.67 9.46 17.61
N TYR A 15 8.89 10.54 17.69
CA TYR A 15 9.08 11.74 16.88
C TYR A 15 8.70 13.00 17.66
N THR A 16 9.22 14.13 17.17
CA THR A 16 8.79 15.48 17.53
C THR A 16 8.30 16.19 16.25
N ALA A 17 7.88 17.44 16.33
CA ALA A 17 7.56 18.24 15.14
C ALA A 17 8.74 18.30 14.15
N ASP A 18 9.98 18.44 14.64
CA ASP A 18 11.14 18.69 13.78
C ASP A 18 11.97 17.44 13.47
N SER A 19 11.88 16.38 14.28
CA SER A 19 12.75 15.21 14.13
C SER A 19 12.01 13.89 14.31
N SER A 20 12.66 12.82 13.89
CA SER A 20 12.20 11.46 14.10
C SER A 20 13.40 10.62 14.50
N GLN A 21 13.23 9.81 15.54
CA GLN A 21 14.23 8.81 15.89
C GLN A 21 14.15 7.64 14.92
N LYS A 22 15.10 6.70 15.00
CA LYS A 22 14.96 5.45 14.26
C LYS A 22 13.76 4.67 14.84
N PRO A 23 12.97 3.96 14.03
CA PRO A 23 11.98 3.03 14.56
C PRO A 23 12.65 1.94 15.40
N HIS A 24 12.01 1.57 16.50
CA HIS A 24 12.47 0.52 17.41
C HIS A 24 11.48 -0.64 17.41
N PRO A 25 11.95 -1.90 17.39
CA PRO A 25 11.05 -3.06 17.44
C PRO A 25 10.41 -3.14 18.83
N LEU A 26 9.11 -3.42 18.87
CA LEU A 26 8.37 -3.68 20.10
C LEU A 26 8.56 -5.15 20.49
N GLN A 27 8.96 -5.38 21.73
CA GLN A 27 9.09 -6.74 22.27
C GLN A 27 7.69 -7.29 22.60
N LEU A 28 7.38 -8.47 22.05
CA LEU A 28 6.17 -9.19 22.40
C LEU A 28 6.43 -10.04 23.65
N LEU A 29 5.75 -9.72 24.75
CA LEU A 29 5.76 -10.50 25.99
C LEU A 29 4.51 -11.37 26.05
N ASN A 30 4.64 -12.56 26.65
CA ASN A 30 3.57 -13.56 26.80
C ASN A 30 2.92 -14.06 25.49
N PHE A 31 3.33 -13.56 24.33
CA PHE A 31 2.94 -14.13 23.05
C PHE A 31 3.75 -15.40 22.76
N PRO A 32 3.12 -16.54 22.42
CA PRO A 32 3.83 -17.81 22.28
C PRO A 32 4.99 -17.73 21.26
N PRO A 33 6.22 -18.15 21.61
CA PRO A 33 7.39 -17.96 20.74
C PRO A 33 7.33 -18.75 19.42
N GLY A 34 6.58 -19.86 19.40
CA GLY A 34 6.36 -20.68 18.22
C GLY A 34 5.05 -20.41 17.48
N ALA A 35 4.24 -19.45 17.92
CA ALA A 35 3.01 -19.08 17.21
C ALA A 35 3.33 -18.24 15.97
N ASP A 36 2.56 -18.47 14.89
CA ASP A 36 2.60 -17.63 13.71
C ASP A 36 2.22 -16.19 14.07
N PHE A 37 3.04 -15.23 13.66
CA PHE A 37 2.75 -13.82 13.82
C PHE A 37 2.99 -13.10 12.50
N HIS A 38 1.90 -12.77 11.80
CA HIS A 38 1.89 -12.13 10.50
C HIS A 38 0.89 -10.97 10.53
N PRO A 39 1.30 -9.83 11.13
CA PRO A 39 0.42 -8.69 11.34
C PRO A 39 -0.01 -8.04 10.02
N LEU A 40 -1.24 -7.54 9.97
CA LEU A 40 -1.76 -6.73 8.86
C LEU A 40 -2.27 -5.38 9.39
N GLY A 41 -3.57 -5.26 9.67
CA GLY A 41 -4.17 -4.08 10.27
C GLY A 41 -3.91 -4.02 11.77
N ILE A 42 -3.66 -2.80 12.27
CA ILE A 42 -3.48 -2.52 13.69
C ILE A 42 -4.40 -1.37 14.10
N GLU A 43 -4.88 -1.41 15.32
CA GLU A 43 -5.69 -0.34 15.90
C GLU A 43 -5.26 -0.10 17.35
N PHE A 44 -4.90 1.15 17.66
CA PHE A 44 -4.45 1.55 19.00
C PHE A 44 -5.56 2.31 19.71
N ILE A 45 -5.79 1.96 20.97
CA ILE A 45 -6.80 2.54 21.85
C ILE A 45 -6.05 3.26 22.98
N PRO A 46 -5.82 4.58 22.86
CA PRO A 46 -4.93 5.32 23.76
C PRO A 46 -5.36 5.24 25.23
N ASP A 47 -6.65 5.43 25.50
CA ASP A 47 -7.19 5.50 26.87
C ASP A 47 -7.01 4.20 27.66
N ALA A 48 -6.90 3.06 26.96
CA ALA A 48 -6.68 1.75 27.56
C ALA A 48 -5.26 1.22 27.36
N ALA A 49 -4.38 2.01 26.73
CA ALA A 49 -3.05 1.59 26.27
C ALA A 49 -3.10 0.23 25.54
N LYS A 50 -4.14 0.00 24.73
CA LYS A 50 -4.41 -1.31 24.12
C LYS A 50 -4.16 -1.29 22.63
N LEU A 51 -3.48 -2.31 22.11
CA LEU A 51 -3.23 -2.50 20.70
C LEU A 51 -3.91 -3.78 20.21
N LEU A 52 -4.80 -3.62 19.22
CA LEU A 52 -5.41 -4.72 18.49
C LEU A 52 -4.63 -4.97 17.20
N VAL A 53 -4.38 -6.23 16.87
CA VAL A 53 -3.56 -6.60 15.71
C VAL A 53 -4.23 -7.73 14.95
N VAL A 54 -4.62 -7.49 13.70
CA VAL A 54 -5.00 -8.57 12.78
C VAL A 54 -3.77 -9.43 12.52
N ASN A 55 -3.87 -10.73 12.78
CA ASN A 55 -2.79 -11.71 12.59
C ASN A 55 -3.23 -12.82 11.61
N HIS A 56 -2.61 -12.86 10.43
CA HIS A 56 -2.86 -13.91 9.44
C HIS A 56 -1.97 -15.14 9.66
N GLN A 57 -2.35 -15.97 10.63
CA GLN A 57 -1.71 -17.26 10.86
C GLN A 57 -1.88 -18.20 9.66
N ARG A 58 -1.10 -19.29 9.64
CA ARG A 58 -1.07 -20.27 8.54
C ARG A 58 -2.42 -20.95 8.32
N HIS A 59 -3.17 -21.19 9.39
CA HIS A 59 -4.42 -21.96 9.34
C HIS A 59 -5.68 -21.10 9.49
N ASN A 60 -5.63 -20.03 10.27
CA ASN A 60 -6.74 -19.12 10.52
C ASN A 60 -6.25 -17.67 10.65
N SER A 61 -7.19 -16.73 10.70
CA SER A 61 -6.87 -15.36 11.06
C SER A 61 -7.42 -15.05 12.43
N THR A 62 -6.61 -14.39 13.24
CA THR A 62 -6.95 -14.00 14.60
C THR A 62 -6.81 -12.49 14.76
N ILE A 63 -7.32 -11.98 15.87
CA ILE A 63 -7.02 -10.63 16.35
C ILE A 63 -6.32 -10.78 17.68
N GLU A 64 -5.06 -10.35 17.73
CA GLU A 64 -4.25 -10.37 18.94
C GLU A 64 -4.47 -9.08 19.71
N VAL A 65 -4.70 -9.21 21.02
CA VAL A 65 -4.88 -8.08 21.93
C VAL A 65 -3.64 -7.95 22.79
N PHE A 66 -3.03 -6.77 22.77
CA PHE A 66 -1.86 -6.45 23.57
C PHE A 66 -2.13 -5.22 24.44
N HIS A 67 -1.58 -5.23 25.65
CA HIS A 67 -1.37 -4.02 26.44
C HIS A 67 0.01 -3.44 26.12
N LEU A 68 0.07 -2.15 25.82
CA LEU A 68 1.28 -1.41 25.51
C LEU A 68 1.84 -0.77 26.80
N ASN A 69 2.98 -1.25 27.25
CA ASN A 69 3.79 -0.55 28.24
C ASN A 69 4.67 0.48 27.50
N LEU A 70 4.32 1.76 27.65
CA LEU A 70 5.01 2.87 26.98
C LEU A 70 6.38 3.19 27.57
N ASP A 71 6.63 2.85 28.84
CA ASP A 71 7.91 3.14 29.51
C ASP A 71 9.00 2.17 29.02
N ASP A 72 8.64 0.90 28.87
CA ASP A 72 9.57 -0.16 28.44
C ASP A 72 9.46 -0.51 26.94
N LEU A 73 8.52 0.11 26.21
CA LEU A 73 8.20 -0.20 24.81
C LEU A 73 7.92 -1.70 24.57
N GLN A 74 7.12 -2.28 25.45
CA GLN A 74 6.75 -3.69 25.44
C GLN A 74 5.26 -3.87 25.14
N LEU A 75 4.94 -4.88 24.34
CA LEU A 75 3.58 -5.33 24.07
C LEU A 75 3.33 -6.62 24.85
N VAL A 76 2.55 -6.52 25.92
CA VAL A 76 2.15 -7.68 26.74
C VAL A 76 0.90 -8.29 26.12
N HIS A 77 0.99 -9.52 25.61
CA HIS A 77 -0.15 -10.23 25.06
C HIS A 77 -1.18 -10.51 26.15
N GLU A 78 -2.42 -10.07 25.93
CA GLU A 78 -3.56 -10.29 26.82
C GLU A 78 -4.37 -11.51 26.40
N THR A 79 -4.76 -11.56 25.12
CA THR A 79 -5.63 -12.61 24.59
C THR A 79 -5.56 -12.70 23.07
N THR A 80 -5.95 -13.85 22.54
CA THR A 80 -6.13 -14.10 21.11
C THR A 80 -7.62 -14.26 20.83
N LEU A 81 -8.17 -13.40 19.99
CA LEU A 81 -9.55 -13.49 19.54
C LEU A 81 -9.60 -14.32 18.24
N ASP A 82 -10.25 -15.48 18.31
CA ASP A 82 -10.45 -16.39 17.19
C ASP A 82 -11.95 -16.63 16.98
N HIS A 83 -12.41 -16.52 15.73
CA HIS A 83 -13.82 -16.68 15.39
C HIS A 83 -13.99 -17.15 13.95
N PRO A 84 -14.98 -18.01 13.64
CA PRO A 84 -15.27 -18.42 12.26
C PRO A 84 -15.59 -17.28 11.29
N ALA A 85 -16.02 -16.12 11.80
CA ALA A 85 -16.27 -14.92 10.99
C ALA A 85 -14.98 -14.23 10.51
N PHE A 86 -13.82 -14.52 11.10
CA PHE A 86 -12.53 -13.95 10.72
C PHE A 86 -11.94 -14.69 9.51
N VAL A 87 -12.66 -14.65 8.40
CA VAL A 87 -12.28 -15.30 7.15
C VAL A 87 -11.04 -14.62 6.54
N ALA A 88 -11.10 -13.30 6.40
CA ALA A 88 -10.04 -12.45 5.87
C ALA A 88 -10.12 -11.05 6.50
N PRO A 89 -9.91 -10.92 7.83
CA PRO A 89 -9.91 -9.63 8.50
C PRO A 89 -8.82 -8.74 7.91
N ASN A 90 -9.10 -7.46 7.72
CA ASN A 90 -8.15 -6.53 7.10
C ASN A 90 -7.80 -5.37 8.04
N ALA A 91 -8.72 -4.42 8.23
CA ALA A 91 -8.55 -3.25 9.09
C ALA A 91 -9.56 -3.23 10.24
N MET A 92 -9.26 -2.46 11.28
CA MET A 92 -10.11 -2.31 12.47
C MET A 92 -10.30 -0.84 12.84
N ALA A 93 -11.43 -0.54 13.49
CA ALA A 93 -11.68 0.76 14.10
C ALA A 93 -12.34 0.56 15.47
N ALA A 94 -11.70 1.05 16.53
CA ALA A 94 -12.15 0.81 17.90
C ALA A 94 -13.32 1.72 18.28
N VAL A 95 -14.35 1.13 18.88
CA VAL A 95 -15.49 1.83 19.49
C VAL A 95 -15.23 2.03 20.99
N SER A 96 -14.61 1.04 21.63
CA SER A 96 -14.25 1.03 23.05
C SER A 96 -13.05 0.07 23.27
N PRO A 97 -12.49 -0.03 24.49
CA PRO A 97 -11.42 -0.99 24.80
C PRO A 97 -11.75 -2.46 24.51
N ASN A 98 -13.04 -2.78 24.29
CA ASN A 98 -13.58 -4.13 24.17
C ASN A 98 -14.58 -4.28 23.02
N THR A 99 -14.71 -3.25 22.18
CA THR A 99 -15.62 -3.24 21.04
C THR A 99 -14.96 -2.56 19.86
N PHE A 100 -14.99 -3.20 18.69
CA PHE A 100 -14.41 -2.64 17.46
C PHE A 100 -15.16 -3.12 16.22
N PHE A 101 -15.03 -2.36 15.14
CA PHE A 101 -15.37 -2.84 13.81
C PHE A 101 -14.17 -3.49 13.14
N VAL A 102 -14.39 -4.53 12.35
CA VAL A 102 -13.37 -5.19 11.54
C VAL A 102 -13.89 -5.49 10.15
N SER A 103 -13.18 -5.03 9.13
CA SER A 103 -13.49 -5.36 7.73
C SER A 103 -13.03 -6.77 7.39
N GLN A 104 -13.80 -7.45 6.54
CA GLN A 104 -13.46 -8.73 5.93
C GLN A 104 -13.34 -8.50 4.42
N ASP A 105 -12.13 -8.59 3.89
CA ASP A 105 -11.87 -8.16 2.52
C ASP A 105 -12.36 -9.13 1.47
N HIS A 106 -12.37 -10.43 1.78
CA HIS A 106 -12.81 -11.50 0.88
C HIS A 106 -13.63 -12.56 1.58
N VAL A 107 -14.52 -13.19 0.80
CA VAL A 107 -15.12 -14.49 1.16
C VAL A 107 -14.23 -15.63 0.67
N PHE A 108 -13.69 -15.51 -0.54
CA PHE A 108 -12.82 -16.51 -1.13
C PHE A 108 -11.36 -16.23 -0.78
N THR A 109 -10.74 -17.13 0.00
CA THR A 109 -9.34 -16.96 0.43
C THR A 109 -8.41 -18.03 -0.15
N ARG A 110 -7.11 -17.77 -0.01
CA ARG A 110 -6.07 -18.74 -0.38
C ARG A 110 -6.01 -19.97 0.53
N ARG A 111 -6.79 -20.00 1.62
CA ARG A 111 -6.93 -21.14 2.55
C ARG A 111 -7.93 -22.19 2.06
N MET A 112 -8.71 -21.90 1.03
CA MET A 112 -9.66 -22.87 0.47
C MET A 112 -8.97 -24.11 -0.11
N PRO A 113 -9.68 -25.23 -0.27
CA PRO A 113 -9.16 -26.40 -0.97
C PRO A 113 -8.76 -26.11 -2.42
N TRP A 114 -7.85 -26.91 -2.95
CA TRP A 114 -7.60 -26.95 -4.39
C TRP A 114 -8.82 -27.56 -5.11
N PRO A 115 -9.20 -27.08 -6.31
CA PRO A 115 -8.56 -26.02 -7.11
C PRO A 115 -9.05 -24.60 -6.78
N PHE A 116 -10.09 -24.44 -5.96
CA PHE A 116 -10.78 -23.18 -5.72
C PHE A 116 -9.85 -22.03 -5.29
N LYS A 117 -8.85 -22.31 -4.44
CA LYS A 117 -7.86 -21.31 -3.98
C LYS A 117 -7.04 -20.65 -5.09
N LEU A 118 -6.95 -21.25 -6.28
CA LEU A 118 -6.13 -20.75 -7.39
C LEU A 118 -6.80 -19.59 -8.14
N PHE A 119 -8.14 -19.58 -8.18
CA PHE A 119 -8.92 -18.72 -9.07
C PHE A 119 -9.97 -17.89 -8.34
N LEU A 120 -10.71 -18.45 -7.37
CA LEU A 120 -11.84 -17.74 -6.76
C LEU A 120 -11.46 -16.42 -6.07
N PRO A 121 -10.39 -16.33 -5.26
CA PRO A 121 -9.99 -15.04 -4.68
C PRO A 121 -9.68 -14.00 -5.76
N LYS A 122 -9.01 -14.42 -6.84
CA LYS A 122 -8.67 -13.53 -7.97
C LYS A 122 -9.91 -13.08 -8.74
N LEU A 123 -10.89 -13.97 -8.93
CA LEU A 123 -12.14 -13.65 -9.59
C LEU A 123 -12.97 -12.69 -8.74
N GLU A 124 -13.01 -12.87 -7.42
CA GLU A 124 -13.66 -11.92 -6.50
C GLU A 124 -13.08 -10.52 -6.64
N THR A 125 -11.75 -10.39 -6.61
CA THR A 125 -11.06 -9.11 -6.83
C THR A 125 -11.29 -8.57 -8.25
N LEU A 126 -11.06 -9.38 -9.29
CA LEU A 126 -11.07 -8.96 -10.70
C LEU A 126 -12.47 -8.54 -11.18
N LEU A 127 -13.50 -9.28 -10.76
CA LEU A 127 -14.89 -8.98 -11.11
C LEU A 127 -15.53 -7.96 -10.16
N THR A 128 -14.77 -7.43 -9.20
CA THR A 128 -15.23 -6.45 -8.20
C THR A 128 -16.46 -6.94 -7.43
N LEU A 129 -16.51 -8.25 -7.14
CA LEU A 129 -17.68 -8.85 -6.51
C LEU A 129 -17.85 -8.23 -5.10
N PRO A 130 -19.05 -7.73 -4.77
CA PRO A 130 -19.31 -7.05 -3.51
C PRO A 130 -19.55 -8.04 -2.36
N LEU A 131 -18.59 -8.92 -2.09
CA LEU A 131 -18.75 -10.00 -1.10
C LEU A 131 -18.14 -9.67 0.27
N GLY A 132 -17.32 -8.62 0.35
CA GLY A 132 -16.74 -8.11 1.59
C GLY A 132 -17.79 -7.55 2.55
N LYS A 133 -17.42 -7.55 3.83
CA LYS A 133 -18.32 -7.25 4.95
C LYS A 133 -17.59 -6.47 6.04
N VAL A 134 -18.33 -5.88 6.96
CA VAL A 134 -17.80 -5.37 8.23
C VAL A 134 -18.53 -6.05 9.38
N HIS A 135 -17.77 -6.50 10.36
CA HIS A 135 -18.30 -7.02 11.61
C HIS A 135 -18.08 -6.05 12.76
N ARG A 136 -19.04 -5.95 13.67
CA ARG A 136 -18.85 -5.39 15.01
C ARG A 136 -18.55 -6.55 15.95
N VAL A 137 -17.45 -6.45 16.69
CA VAL A 137 -16.97 -7.48 17.61
C VAL A 137 -16.98 -6.92 19.02
N GLU A 138 -17.58 -7.65 19.94
CA GLU A 138 -17.51 -7.41 21.37
C GLU A 138 -16.81 -8.58 22.06
N PHE A 139 -15.85 -8.29 22.93
CA PHE A 139 -15.08 -9.32 23.62
C PHE A 139 -14.78 -8.92 25.06
N GLU A 140 -14.64 -9.91 25.93
CA GLU A 140 -14.16 -9.75 27.31
C GLU A 140 -12.77 -10.40 27.41
N PRO A 141 -11.73 -9.72 27.95
CA PRO A 141 -10.35 -10.20 27.84
C PRO A 141 -10.14 -11.62 28.40
N THR A 142 -10.89 -11.97 29.46
CA THR A 142 -10.82 -13.26 30.14
C THR A 142 -11.73 -14.33 29.54
N ARG A 143 -12.76 -13.97 28.78
CA ARG A 143 -13.74 -14.90 28.19
C ARG A 143 -13.66 -15.03 26.68
N GLY A 144 -12.90 -14.17 26.02
CA GLY A 144 -12.81 -14.09 24.57
C GLY A 144 -14.00 -13.34 23.97
N ILE A 145 -14.40 -13.75 22.77
CA ILE A 145 -15.44 -13.06 22.00
C ILE A 145 -16.82 -13.36 22.58
N ASN A 146 -17.56 -12.30 22.90
CA ASN A 146 -18.94 -12.39 23.40
C ASN A 146 -19.94 -12.32 22.26
N ARG A 147 -19.71 -11.45 21.27
CA ARG A 147 -20.64 -11.20 20.17
C ARG A 147 -19.92 -10.77 18.91
N VAL A 148 -20.41 -11.26 17.77
CA VAL A 148 -19.99 -10.82 16.43
C VAL A 148 -21.22 -10.58 15.57
N ASP A 149 -21.42 -9.34 15.14
CA ASP A 149 -22.54 -8.96 14.27
C ASP A 149 -22.01 -8.49 12.92
N THR A 150 -22.59 -8.99 11.82
CA THR A 150 -22.37 -8.37 10.51
C THR A 150 -23.18 -7.09 10.44
N VAL A 151 -22.49 -5.96 10.33
CA VAL A 151 -23.11 -4.62 10.36
C VAL A 151 -23.10 -3.93 9.00
N ALA A 152 -22.23 -4.36 8.08
CA ALA A 152 -22.26 -3.93 6.69
C ALA A 152 -21.90 -5.09 5.76
N THR A 153 -22.52 -5.13 4.58
CA THR A 153 -22.29 -6.14 3.53
C THR A 153 -22.31 -5.48 2.16
N GLY A 154 -21.97 -6.23 1.10
CA GLY A 154 -22.07 -5.68 -0.25
C GLY A 154 -20.89 -4.78 -0.62
N ILE A 155 -19.74 -4.95 0.03
CA ILE A 155 -18.57 -4.08 -0.15
C ILE A 155 -17.52 -4.84 -0.96
N ALA A 156 -17.13 -4.30 -2.12
CA ALA A 156 -16.12 -4.94 -2.95
C ALA A 156 -14.73 -4.67 -2.34
N PHE A 157 -14.06 -5.73 -1.86
CA PHE A 157 -12.77 -5.66 -1.17
C PHE A 157 -12.83 -4.64 -0.02
N ALA A 158 -13.57 -4.97 1.03
CA ALA A 158 -13.69 -4.13 2.23
C ALA A 158 -12.34 -4.03 2.95
N ASN A 159 -11.74 -2.84 3.00
CA ASN A 159 -10.37 -2.64 3.44
C ASN A 159 -10.32 -1.70 4.66
N GLY A 160 -9.73 -0.51 4.54
CA GLY A 160 -9.71 0.48 5.62
C GLY A 160 -11.09 0.75 6.22
N VAL A 161 -11.14 0.81 7.55
CA VAL A 161 -12.33 1.22 8.32
C VAL A 161 -11.93 2.32 9.30
N ALA A 162 -12.80 3.31 9.50
CA ALA A 162 -12.58 4.36 10.48
C ALA A 162 -13.91 4.90 11.01
N ILE A 163 -13.91 5.36 12.26
CA ILE A 163 -15.07 6.00 12.89
C ILE A 163 -14.82 7.50 12.97
N SER A 164 -15.82 8.32 12.67
CA SER A 164 -15.73 9.77 12.81
C SER A 164 -15.49 10.18 14.27
N PRO A 165 -14.88 11.35 14.53
CA PRO A 165 -14.58 11.79 15.90
C PRO A 165 -15.79 11.86 16.84
N ASP A 166 -16.99 12.11 16.30
CA ASP A 166 -18.26 12.14 17.04
C ASP A 166 -18.92 10.77 17.22
N GLY A 167 -18.31 9.70 16.70
CA GLY A 167 -18.82 8.33 16.78
C GLY A 167 -20.03 8.03 15.90
N SER A 168 -20.49 8.99 15.07
CA SER A 168 -21.75 8.88 14.33
C SER A 168 -21.62 8.24 12.94
N THR A 169 -20.40 8.16 12.40
CA THR A 169 -20.13 7.69 11.04
C THR A 169 -19.12 6.57 11.02
N LEU A 170 -19.45 5.47 10.34
CA LEU A 170 -18.49 4.45 9.94
C LEU A 170 -18.11 4.69 8.48
N ALA A 171 -16.83 4.95 8.21
CA ALA A 171 -16.27 4.98 6.87
C ALA A 171 -15.64 3.62 6.54
N VAL A 172 -15.86 3.13 5.31
CA VAL A 172 -15.29 1.86 4.83
C VAL A 172 -14.77 2.02 3.41
N ALA A 173 -13.51 1.66 3.18
CA ALA A 173 -12.92 1.62 1.86
C ALA A 173 -13.44 0.41 1.05
N SER A 174 -13.86 0.65 -0.19
CA SER A 174 -14.10 -0.37 -1.21
C SER A 174 -12.97 -0.32 -2.23
N THR A 175 -11.92 -1.12 -2.00
CA THR A 175 -10.65 -1.02 -2.73
C THR A 175 -10.83 -1.16 -4.23
N THR A 176 -11.51 -2.22 -4.69
CA THR A 176 -11.64 -2.52 -6.13
C THR A 176 -12.63 -1.63 -6.86
N ARG A 177 -13.44 -0.83 -6.14
CA ARG A 177 -14.33 0.18 -6.71
C ARG A 177 -13.77 1.60 -6.62
N ALA A 178 -12.60 1.77 -6.00
CA ALA A 178 -11.95 3.06 -5.82
C ALA A 178 -12.88 4.09 -5.16
N GLU A 179 -13.56 3.69 -4.09
CA GLU A 179 -14.49 4.54 -3.35
C GLU A 179 -14.46 4.29 -1.84
N VAL A 180 -14.91 5.28 -1.07
CA VAL A 180 -15.19 5.15 0.36
C VAL A 180 -16.69 5.26 0.58
N LEU A 181 -17.25 4.32 1.33
CA LEU A 181 -18.65 4.24 1.70
C LEU A 181 -18.84 4.76 3.14
N PHE A 182 -19.89 5.54 3.37
CA PHE A 182 -20.18 6.15 4.67
C PHE A 182 -21.52 5.66 5.22
N PHE A 183 -21.51 5.12 6.42
CA PHE A 183 -22.67 4.53 7.09
C PHE A 183 -22.99 5.30 8.37
N ALA A 184 -24.28 5.44 8.68
CA ALA A 184 -24.71 5.98 9.97
C ALA A 184 -24.55 4.93 11.08
N ILE A 185 -23.98 5.34 12.21
CA ILE A 185 -23.95 4.58 13.45
C ILE A 185 -25.07 5.09 14.36
N ASN A 186 -26.02 4.22 14.70
CA ASN A 186 -27.16 4.52 15.58
C ASN A 186 -27.11 3.59 16.80
N GLY A 187 -26.42 4.03 17.86
CA GLY A 187 -26.18 3.18 19.03
C GLY A 187 -25.30 1.98 18.67
N SER A 188 -25.83 0.76 18.80
CA SER A 188 -25.11 -0.47 18.40
C SER A 188 -25.25 -0.82 16.92
N ASP A 189 -26.17 -0.19 16.21
CA ASP A 189 -26.57 -0.58 14.87
C ASP A 189 -25.89 0.30 13.81
N VAL A 190 -25.59 -0.29 12.66
CA VAL A 190 -25.09 0.43 11.48
C VAL A 190 -26.17 0.35 10.40
N GLY A 191 -26.59 1.51 9.90
CA GLY A 191 -27.60 1.60 8.84
C GLY A 191 -27.07 1.21 7.46
N ASN A 192 -27.88 1.43 6.42
CA ASN A 192 -27.37 1.41 5.05
C ASN A 192 -26.36 2.55 4.84
N TRP A 193 -25.48 2.40 3.84
CA TRP A 193 -24.60 3.51 3.47
C TRP A 193 -25.44 4.69 2.98
N VAL A 194 -25.05 5.89 3.40
CA VAL A 194 -25.74 7.16 3.15
C VAL A 194 -25.08 7.92 2.01
N ALA A 195 -23.76 7.85 1.92
CA ALA A 195 -22.97 8.51 0.89
C ALA A 195 -21.79 7.64 0.45
N SER A 196 -21.26 7.93 -0.74
CA SER A 196 -20.04 7.34 -1.26
C SER A 196 -19.21 8.41 -1.96
N VAL A 197 -17.89 8.37 -1.78
CA VAL A 197 -16.96 9.26 -2.48
C VAL A 197 -15.97 8.43 -3.28
N ARG A 198 -15.95 8.65 -4.61
CA ARG A 198 -14.97 8.03 -5.51
C ARG A 198 -13.63 8.76 -5.44
N ILE A 199 -12.57 8.00 -5.57
CA ILE A 199 -11.18 8.41 -5.45
C ILE A 199 -10.42 7.89 -6.68
N PRO A 200 -9.39 8.59 -7.21
CA PRO A 200 -8.72 8.20 -8.45
C PRO A 200 -7.74 7.01 -8.30
N PHE A 201 -7.84 6.22 -7.23
CA PHE A 201 -6.97 5.09 -6.94
C PHE A 201 -7.68 4.03 -6.11
N SER A 202 -7.17 2.80 -6.11
CA SER A 202 -7.68 1.73 -5.25
C SER A 202 -7.37 2.05 -3.79
N VAL A 203 -8.40 2.41 -3.03
CA VAL A 203 -8.28 2.84 -1.63
C VAL A 203 -7.88 1.66 -0.75
N ASP A 204 -6.86 1.85 0.09
CA ASP A 204 -6.37 0.86 1.05
C ASP A 204 -6.87 1.25 2.45
N ASN A 205 -6.01 1.77 3.34
CA ASN A 205 -6.43 2.26 4.65
C ASN A 205 -6.88 3.72 4.65
N ILE A 206 -7.73 4.03 5.62
CA ILE A 206 -8.33 5.35 5.83
C ILE A 206 -8.23 5.74 7.30
N ALA A 207 -8.11 7.04 7.59
CA ALA A 207 -8.04 7.54 8.96
C ALA A 207 -8.61 8.96 9.05
N PHE A 208 -9.45 9.22 10.06
CA PHE A 208 -9.90 10.59 10.34
C PHE A 208 -8.76 11.43 10.89
N ALA A 209 -8.66 12.67 10.41
CA ALA A 209 -7.72 13.69 10.82
C ALA A 209 -8.51 15.01 10.99
N GLY A 210 -9.12 15.17 12.16
CA GLY A 210 -10.01 16.29 12.46
C GLY A 210 -11.27 16.16 11.60
N ASP A 211 -11.57 17.20 10.82
CA ASP A 211 -12.75 17.21 9.94
C ASP A 211 -12.52 16.51 8.58
N ARG A 212 -11.31 16.03 8.33
CA ARG A 212 -10.91 15.38 7.07
C ARG A 212 -10.82 13.88 7.26
N LEU A 213 -11.10 13.12 6.21
CA LEU A 213 -10.76 11.70 6.12
C LEU A 213 -9.55 11.55 5.19
N LEU A 214 -8.43 11.07 5.72
CA LEU A 214 -7.25 10.71 4.94
C LEU A 214 -7.47 9.35 4.30
N VAL A 215 -7.15 9.24 3.02
CA VAL A 215 -7.28 8.03 2.20
C VAL A 215 -5.95 7.78 1.50
N ALA A 216 -5.36 6.61 1.73
CA ALA A 216 -4.13 6.18 1.05
C ALA A 216 -4.44 4.99 0.14
N GLY A 217 -3.64 4.77 -0.88
CA GLY A 217 -3.77 3.56 -1.68
C GLY A 217 -2.95 3.53 -2.96
N HIS A 218 -3.43 2.71 -3.90
CA HIS A 218 -2.65 2.23 -5.04
C HIS A 218 -3.23 2.80 -6.34
N PRO A 219 -2.56 3.77 -6.99
CA PRO A 219 -3.09 4.40 -8.20
C PRO A 219 -2.89 3.55 -9.46
N TYR A 220 -2.07 2.51 -9.41
CA TYR A 220 -1.81 1.65 -10.57
C TYR A 220 -1.63 0.19 -10.17
N ALA A 221 -2.70 -0.60 -10.36
CA ALA A 221 -2.74 -2.02 -9.96
C ALA A 221 -1.67 -2.90 -10.62
N PRO A 222 -1.28 -2.73 -11.91
CA PRO A 222 -0.21 -3.53 -12.50
C PRO A 222 1.14 -3.37 -11.80
N ALA A 223 1.55 -2.13 -11.46
CA ALA A 223 2.79 -1.91 -10.71
C ALA A 223 2.71 -2.46 -9.29
N PHE A 224 1.56 -2.31 -8.62
CA PHE A 224 1.34 -2.94 -7.32
C PHE A 224 1.45 -4.47 -7.38
N MET A 225 0.86 -5.11 -8.40
CA MET A 225 0.98 -6.55 -8.60
C MET A 225 2.42 -6.98 -8.94
N ALA A 226 3.20 -6.17 -9.66
CA ALA A 226 4.61 -6.41 -9.89
C ALA A 226 5.40 -6.39 -8.58
N LEU A 227 5.13 -5.41 -7.70
CA LEU A 227 5.70 -5.33 -6.35
C LEU A 227 5.34 -6.56 -5.50
N VAL A 228 4.06 -6.94 -5.45
CA VAL A 228 3.58 -8.13 -4.70
C VAL A 228 4.25 -9.42 -5.19
N LYS A 229 4.46 -9.54 -6.51
CA LYS A 229 5.14 -10.69 -7.12
C LYS A 229 6.67 -10.60 -7.05
N ARG A 230 7.22 -9.55 -6.42
CA ARG A 230 8.66 -9.26 -6.34
C ARG A 230 9.36 -9.16 -7.70
N ARG A 231 8.61 -8.72 -8.72
CA ARG A 231 9.12 -8.41 -10.07
C ARG A 231 9.54 -6.94 -10.21
N SER A 232 9.25 -6.13 -9.21
CA SER A 232 9.63 -4.73 -9.09
C SER A 232 9.81 -4.40 -7.61
N ASN A 233 10.69 -3.46 -7.29
CA ASN A 233 10.80 -2.84 -5.97
C ASN A 233 10.04 -1.50 -5.89
N ARG A 234 9.35 -1.11 -6.97
CA ARG A 234 8.71 0.19 -7.15
C ARG A 234 7.24 0.02 -7.53
N ALA A 235 6.38 0.70 -6.78
CA ALA A 235 4.99 0.94 -7.13
C ALA A 235 4.57 2.35 -6.67
N PRO A 236 3.76 3.09 -7.45
CA PRO A 236 3.39 4.45 -7.07
C PRO A 236 2.56 4.51 -5.78
N SER A 237 2.60 5.66 -5.12
CA SER A 237 1.89 5.99 -3.89
C SER A 237 0.97 7.18 -4.12
N TYR A 238 -0.18 7.18 -3.45
CA TYR A 238 -1.17 8.24 -3.53
C TYR A 238 -1.92 8.40 -2.19
N VAL A 239 -1.99 9.63 -1.69
CA VAL A 239 -2.83 10.03 -0.56
C VAL A 239 -3.69 11.22 -0.94
N SER A 240 -4.98 11.16 -0.61
CA SER A 240 -5.91 12.29 -0.67
C SER A 240 -6.56 12.54 0.69
N ALA A 241 -7.13 13.73 0.87
CA ALA A 241 -8.06 14.05 1.93
C ALA A 241 -9.46 14.27 1.35
N ILE A 242 -10.45 13.64 1.97
CA ILE A 242 -11.87 13.89 1.73
C ILE A 242 -12.34 14.86 2.81
N THR A 243 -12.89 16.00 2.40
CA THR A 243 -13.49 16.99 3.29
C THR A 243 -14.96 17.16 2.90
N PRO A 244 -15.91 17.02 3.83
CA PRO A 244 -17.32 17.21 3.51
C PRO A 244 -17.63 18.69 3.22
N ALA A 245 -18.75 18.97 2.55
CA ALA A 245 -19.19 20.34 2.27
C ALA A 245 -19.32 21.18 3.55
N GLN A 246 -19.03 22.49 3.49
CA GLN A 246 -19.09 23.35 4.67
C GLN A 246 -20.53 23.66 5.08
N ASN A 247 -20.95 23.12 6.24
CA ASN A 247 -22.13 23.55 6.96
C ASN A 247 -22.03 23.17 8.45
N GLN A 248 -21.54 24.09 9.30
CA GLN A 248 -21.21 23.80 10.70
C GLN A 248 -22.40 23.36 11.59
N SER A 249 -23.64 23.49 11.12
CA SER A 249 -24.83 23.06 11.88
C SER A 249 -25.20 21.58 11.67
N GLN A 250 -24.50 20.86 10.79
CA GLN A 250 -24.79 19.49 10.40
C GLN A 250 -23.69 18.51 10.87
N SER A 251 -24.09 17.26 11.12
CA SER A 251 -23.14 16.17 11.40
C SER A 251 -22.19 15.93 10.23
N TRP A 252 -21.07 15.23 10.47
CA TRP A 252 -20.13 14.90 9.40
C TRP A 252 -20.81 14.12 8.26
N LEU A 253 -21.69 13.15 8.61
CA LEU A 253 -22.42 12.33 7.66
C LEU A 253 -23.42 13.11 6.79
N GLU A 254 -24.15 14.06 7.37
CA GLU A 254 -25.06 14.92 6.62
C GLU A 254 -24.29 15.81 5.64
N ARG A 255 -23.17 16.38 6.08
CA ARG A 255 -22.35 17.22 5.21
C ARG A 255 -21.74 16.45 4.05
N ILE A 256 -21.23 15.23 4.27
CA ILE A 256 -20.67 14.42 3.17
C ILE A 256 -21.75 13.98 2.17
N ALA A 257 -22.99 13.78 2.63
CA ALA A 257 -24.12 13.44 1.77
C ALA A 257 -24.50 14.60 0.83
N HIS A 258 -24.20 15.85 1.20
CA HIS A 258 -24.38 17.03 0.36
C HIS A 258 -23.22 17.27 -0.62
N GLY A 259 -22.09 16.59 -0.43
CA GLY A 259 -20.93 16.68 -1.31
C GLY A 259 -19.61 16.59 -0.56
N ALA A 260 -18.55 16.34 -1.32
CA ALA A 260 -17.20 16.22 -0.80
C ALA A 260 -16.21 16.98 -1.69
N ASP A 261 -15.24 17.62 -1.06
CA ASP A 261 -14.02 18.10 -1.70
C ASP A 261 -12.92 17.06 -1.50
N VAL A 262 -12.28 16.63 -2.59
CA VAL A 262 -11.19 15.65 -2.57
C VAL A 262 -9.92 16.34 -3.01
N ARG A 263 -8.92 16.39 -2.12
CA ARG A 263 -7.63 17.04 -2.39
C ARG A 263 -6.50 16.06 -2.28
N ASP A 264 -5.58 16.12 -3.23
CA ASP A 264 -4.35 15.34 -3.18
C ASP A 264 -3.40 15.92 -2.14
N LEU A 265 -2.85 15.07 -1.28
CA LEU A 265 -1.90 15.47 -0.23
C LEU A 265 -0.49 14.95 -0.50
N PHE A 266 -0.38 13.75 -1.06
CA PHE A 266 0.92 13.13 -1.33
C PHE A 266 0.82 12.24 -2.57
N LYS A 267 1.82 12.33 -3.44
CA LYS A 267 2.01 11.42 -4.57
C LYS A 267 3.47 11.08 -4.69
N SER A 268 3.76 9.82 -4.98
CA SER A 268 5.09 9.38 -5.38
C SER A 268 4.94 8.41 -6.54
N ASP A 269 5.86 8.46 -7.49
CA ASP A 269 5.98 7.45 -8.54
C ASP A 269 6.61 6.13 -8.04
N GLY A 270 6.83 6.01 -6.72
CA GLY A 270 7.44 4.86 -6.05
C GLY A 270 8.92 5.05 -5.73
N SER A 271 9.60 6.05 -6.29
CA SER A 271 11.02 6.32 -6.02
C SER A 271 11.28 6.81 -4.60
N PHE A 272 10.34 7.58 -4.03
CA PHE A 272 10.46 8.14 -2.69
C PHE A 272 9.74 7.30 -1.64
N LEU A 273 8.47 6.96 -1.91
CA LEU A 273 7.72 5.98 -1.11
C LEU A 273 7.01 5.05 -2.07
N THR A 274 7.23 3.75 -1.90
CA THR A 274 6.57 2.72 -2.68
C THR A 274 5.26 2.28 -2.03
N SER A 275 4.19 2.24 -2.83
CA SER A 275 2.89 1.65 -2.52
C SER A 275 2.28 2.09 -1.20
N SER A 276 1.96 3.38 -1.04
CA SER A 276 1.27 3.88 0.16
C SER A 276 0.01 3.07 0.47
N SER A 277 -0.09 2.58 1.70
CA SER A 277 -1.24 1.84 2.20
C SER A 277 -1.98 2.60 3.31
N THR A 278 -1.28 3.41 4.09
CA THR A 278 -1.87 4.16 5.21
C THR A 278 -1.36 5.59 5.23
N ALA A 279 -2.26 6.53 5.53
CA ALA A 279 -1.90 7.87 5.96
C ALA A 279 -2.70 8.25 7.22
N PHE A 280 -2.04 8.88 8.18
CA PHE A 280 -2.64 9.39 9.40
C PHE A 280 -1.96 10.70 9.81
N ALA A 281 -2.57 11.47 10.69
CA ALA A 281 -2.02 12.76 11.13
C ALA A 281 -2.08 12.94 12.64
N ASP A 282 -1.02 13.54 13.16
CA ASP A 282 -0.97 14.17 14.47
C ASP A 282 -1.29 15.66 14.27
N LEU A 283 -2.51 16.05 14.66
CA LEU A 283 -3.00 17.42 14.47
C LEU A 283 -2.33 18.41 15.43
N ASP A 284 -1.92 17.96 16.61
CA ASP A 284 -1.24 18.81 17.60
C ASP A 284 0.14 19.21 17.09
N MET A 285 0.85 18.27 16.46
CA MET A 285 2.15 18.51 15.84
C MET A 285 2.07 18.93 14.37
N GLN A 286 0.87 19.07 13.79
CA GLN A 286 0.65 19.38 12.38
C GLN A 286 1.48 18.47 11.45
N THR A 287 1.55 17.19 11.78
CA THR A 287 2.41 16.21 11.12
C THR A 287 1.57 15.09 10.55
N MET A 288 1.77 14.78 9.27
CA MET A 288 1.18 13.63 8.59
C MET A 288 2.23 12.55 8.38
N PHE A 289 1.84 11.29 8.57
CA PHE A 289 2.65 10.14 8.21
C PHE A 289 2.02 9.38 7.04
N VAL A 290 2.85 8.88 6.12
CA VAL A 290 2.44 8.01 5.03
C VAL A 290 3.30 6.74 5.06
N VAL A 291 2.67 5.58 5.07
CA VAL A 291 3.33 4.28 5.19
C VAL A 291 3.08 3.46 3.93
N GLY A 292 4.10 2.78 3.43
CA GLY A 292 4.00 1.87 2.29
C GLY A 292 3.70 0.42 2.70
N VAL A 293 3.02 -0.34 1.83
CA VAL A 293 2.89 -1.80 1.95
C VAL A 293 3.93 -2.49 1.06
N TYR A 294 4.59 -3.51 1.59
CA TYR A 294 5.69 -4.25 0.95
C TYR A 294 6.96 -3.44 0.59
N GLY A 295 6.86 -2.12 0.48
CA GLY A 295 7.98 -1.20 0.38
C GLY A 295 8.64 -0.93 1.74
N SER A 296 9.88 -0.45 1.71
CA SER A 296 10.59 -0.03 2.92
C SER A 296 10.27 1.42 3.28
N GLY A 297 9.80 1.64 4.51
CA GLY A 297 9.82 2.95 5.15
C GLY A 297 8.45 3.58 5.41
N ALA A 298 8.52 4.71 6.11
CA ALA A 298 7.41 5.62 6.34
C ALA A 298 7.93 7.04 6.07
N VAL A 299 7.07 7.89 5.54
CA VAL A 299 7.34 9.30 5.30
C VAL A 299 6.67 10.11 6.40
N LYS A 300 7.40 11.08 6.92
CA LYS A 300 6.86 12.15 7.77
C LYS A 300 6.78 13.42 6.94
N CYS A 301 5.59 14.01 6.84
CA CYS A 301 5.30 15.25 6.13
C CYS A 301 4.68 16.25 7.09
N TRP A 302 4.82 17.55 6.79
CA TRP A 302 3.95 18.55 7.40
C TRP A 302 2.54 18.38 6.85
N LEU A 303 1.55 18.39 7.74
CA LEU A 303 0.15 18.44 7.32
C LEU A 303 -0.10 19.83 6.76
N ALA A 304 -0.30 19.94 5.45
CA ALA A 304 -0.63 21.21 4.84
C ALA A 304 -2.02 21.67 5.35
N GLU A 305 -2.05 22.64 6.25
CA GLU A 305 -3.24 23.44 6.47
C GLU A 305 -3.47 24.32 5.24
N ILE A 306 -4.66 24.20 4.65
CA ILE A 306 -5.30 25.38 4.09
C ILE A 306 -5.61 26.26 5.29
N ILE A 307 -4.71 27.18 5.59
CA ILE A 307 -5.00 28.26 6.52
C ILE A 307 -6.16 29.03 5.89
N TRP A 308 -7.38 28.81 6.38
CA TRP A 308 -8.44 29.80 6.21
C TRP A 308 -8.08 30.98 7.11
N LEU A 309 -7.22 31.87 6.59
CA LEU A 309 -6.99 33.19 7.17
C LEU A 309 -8.23 34.04 6.87
N GLU A 310 -9.33 33.79 7.59
CA GLU A 310 -10.32 34.84 7.77
C GLU A 310 -9.71 35.86 8.73
N SER A 311 -9.29 36.99 8.14
CA SER A 311 -8.97 38.24 8.82
C SER A 311 -7.65 38.29 9.59
N PHE A 312 -6.53 38.62 8.93
CA PHE A 312 -5.55 39.55 9.51
C PHE A 312 -4.78 40.28 8.41
N LEU A 313 -4.74 41.62 8.51
CA LEU A 313 -3.95 42.50 7.66
C LEU A 313 -2.48 42.06 7.64
N VAL A 314 -1.95 41.82 6.45
CA VAL A 314 -0.50 41.64 6.24
C VAL A 314 0.19 42.99 6.45
N HIS A 315 0.87 43.15 7.60
CA HIS A 315 2.05 44.01 7.68
C HIS A 315 3.28 43.18 7.35
N VAL A 316 3.90 43.51 6.22
CA VAL A 316 5.17 42.93 5.77
C VAL A 316 6.28 43.35 6.73
N VAL A 317 6.99 42.38 7.34
CA VAL A 317 8.29 42.63 7.99
C VAL A 317 9.30 41.55 7.59
N TYR A 318 10.20 41.98 6.71
CA TYR A 318 11.55 41.56 6.31
C TYR A 318 12.03 40.09 6.25
N ARG A 319 12.66 39.85 5.10
CA ARG A 319 13.48 38.71 4.64
C ARG A 319 14.90 38.83 5.21
N LEU A 320 15.49 37.75 5.70
CA LEU A 320 16.94 37.64 5.93
C LEU A 320 17.50 36.44 5.17
N THR A 321 18.35 36.73 4.18
CA THR A 321 19.26 35.80 3.52
C THR A 321 20.54 35.62 4.36
N PRO A 322 21.13 34.42 4.43
CA PRO A 322 22.41 34.22 5.11
C PRO A 322 23.58 34.43 4.16
N LEU A 323 24.59 35.18 4.59
CA LEU A 323 25.93 35.17 3.99
C LEU A 323 26.96 35.17 5.12
N HIS A 324 27.90 34.23 5.04
CA HIS A 324 29.09 34.11 5.88
C HIS A 324 29.95 35.38 5.83
N PHE A 325 30.53 35.81 6.95
CA PHE A 325 31.97 35.59 7.28
C PHE A 325 32.41 36.37 8.54
N ALA A 326 33.37 35.75 9.24
CA ALA A 326 34.44 36.25 10.12
C ALA A 326 34.36 37.62 10.82
N LEU A 327 34.77 37.56 12.10
CA LEU A 327 35.03 38.64 13.05
C LEU A 327 36.22 39.53 12.64
N GLU A 328 36.04 40.87 12.70
CA GLU A 328 36.89 41.83 13.44
C GLU A 328 36.39 43.30 13.26
N PRO A 329 36.49 44.19 14.27
CA PRO A 329 36.01 45.60 14.23
C PRO A 329 37.19 46.61 14.30
N PRO A 330 37.02 47.95 14.54
CA PRO A 330 35.91 48.91 14.29
C PRO A 330 36.40 50.24 13.62
N GLN A 331 35.49 51.25 13.59
CA GLN A 331 35.68 52.73 13.44
C GLN A 331 35.49 53.27 12.01
N SER A 332 34.80 54.39 11.72
CA SER A 332 34.15 55.45 12.50
C SER A 332 33.27 56.34 11.59
N ARG A 333 32.22 56.95 12.19
CA ARG A 333 31.69 58.33 12.04
C ARG A 333 31.17 58.90 10.69
N LEU A 334 29.90 59.39 10.79
CA LEU A 334 29.37 60.74 10.42
C LEU A 334 29.34 61.10 8.92
N LEU A 335 28.40 61.86 8.31
CA LEU A 335 27.23 62.68 8.66
C LEU A 335 26.58 63.15 7.33
N ARG A 336 25.25 63.37 7.31
CA ARG A 336 24.49 64.39 6.52
C ARG A 336 24.51 64.23 4.98
N SER A 337 23.52 64.62 4.16
CA SER A 337 22.33 65.49 4.24
C SER A 337 21.42 65.22 3.02
N LEU A 338 20.12 65.50 3.15
CA LEU A 338 19.04 65.53 2.13
C LEU A 338 19.16 66.74 1.13
N PRO A 339 18.19 67.01 0.23
CA PRO A 339 18.01 66.65 -1.20
C PRO A 339 18.05 67.98 -2.07
N PRO A 340 17.38 68.24 -3.24
CA PRO A 340 16.37 67.51 -4.04
C PRO A 340 16.44 67.59 -5.59
N SER A 341 15.48 66.88 -6.21
CA SER A 341 14.71 67.19 -7.45
C SER A 341 15.24 66.94 -8.88
N LEU A 342 14.39 66.17 -9.61
CA LEU A 342 13.94 66.31 -11.01
C LEU A 342 14.90 65.97 -12.18
N THR A 343 14.66 64.85 -12.87
CA THR A 343 13.95 64.78 -14.18
C THR A 343 14.16 63.44 -14.92
N HIS A 344 13.09 62.99 -15.60
CA HIS A 344 13.00 62.16 -16.81
C HIS A 344 14.00 61.02 -17.08
N THR A 345 13.51 59.79 -17.20
CA THR A 345 13.31 59.08 -18.49
C THR A 345 12.88 57.62 -18.25
N LEU A 346 11.79 57.20 -18.90
CA LEU A 346 11.43 55.79 -19.09
C LEU A 346 12.14 55.27 -20.34
N PRO A 347 12.71 54.06 -20.32
CA PRO A 347 12.84 53.26 -21.52
C PRO A 347 11.81 52.12 -21.51
N VAL A 348 10.98 52.15 -22.54
CA VAL A 348 10.22 51.00 -23.06
C VAL A 348 11.22 49.93 -23.49
N LEU A 349 11.21 48.77 -22.84
CA LEU A 349 11.94 47.60 -23.33
C LEU A 349 10.99 46.76 -24.18
N HIS A 350 11.19 46.83 -25.50
CA HIS A 350 10.72 45.82 -26.45
C HIS A 350 11.39 44.48 -26.11
N THR A 351 10.63 43.49 -25.65
CA THR A 351 11.07 42.09 -25.71
C THR A 351 10.66 41.51 -27.05
N ARG A 352 11.67 41.24 -27.87
CA ARG A 352 11.56 40.46 -29.11
C ARG A 352 11.08 39.05 -28.80
N PHE A 353 10.08 38.63 -29.56
CA PHE A 353 9.63 37.25 -29.67
C PHE A 353 10.67 36.46 -30.48
N GLU A 354 11.59 35.77 -29.80
CA GLU A 354 12.50 34.79 -30.41
C GLU A 354 11.88 33.39 -30.25
N ARG A 355 11.40 32.83 -31.37
CA ARG A 355 11.01 31.41 -31.49
C ARG A 355 12.25 30.54 -31.30
N ARG A 356 12.47 30.02 -30.09
CA ARG A 356 13.30 28.82 -29.94
C ARG A 356 12.43 27.58 -30.07
N ARG A 357 12.74 26.77 -31.08
CA ARG A 357 12.22 25.42 -31.27
C ARG A 357 12.55 24.59 -30.02
N ILE A 358 11.53 24.18 -29.28
CA ILE A 358 11.63 23.15 -28.25
C ILE A 358 11.69 21.82 -28.99
N LEU A 359 12.88 21.23 -29.11
CA LEU A 359 12.99 19.79 -29.31
C LEU A 359 12.52 19.14 -28.01
N ALA A 360 11.48 18.31 -28.08
CA ALA A 360 11.05 17.45 -27.00
C ALA A 360 12.17 16.44 -26.69
N MET A 361 12.84 16.59 -25.55
CA MET A 361 13.63 15.52 -24.96
C MET A 361 12.68 14.69 -24.09
N PHE A 362 12.12 13.63 -24.67
CA PHE A 362 11.56 12.53 -23.90
C PHE A 362 12.73 11.72 -23.33
N SER A 363 12.98 11.82 -22.03
CA SER A 363 13.75 10.82 -21.30
C SER A 363 12.81 9.62 -21.09
N LYS A 364 12.95 8.62 -21.97
CA LYS A 364 12.32 7.30 -21.81
C LYS A 364 13.12 6.55 -20.74
N SER A 365 12.43 5.96 -19.77
CA SER A 365 12.99 5.14 -18.70
C SER A 365 12.70 3.66 -18.96
N CYS A 366 13.63 2.81 -18.57
CA CYS A 366 13.64 1.38 -18.82
C CYS A 366 12.46 0.67 -18.23
N ALA A 367 11.64 0.16 -19.13
CA ALA A 367 10.60 -0.79 -18.83
C ALA A 367 10.69 -1.92 -19.86
N PHE A 368 11.73 -2.75 -19.77
CA PHE A 368 11.74 -4.04 -20.44
C PHE A 368 10.86 -5.02 -19.65
N ILE A 369 9.60 -5.11 -20.06
CA ILE A 369 8.62 -6.08 -19.55
C ILE A 369 8.84 -7.38 -20.33
N PHE A 370 9.67 -8.28 -19.81
CA PHE A 370 9.68 -9.68 -20.25
C PHE A 370 8.41 -10.37 -19.72
N ALA A 371 7.36 -10.35 -20.55
CA ALA A 371 6.10 -11.03 -20.26
C ALA A 371 5.63 -11.85 -21.46
N ALA A 372 5.71 -13.17 -21.31
CA ALA A 372 4.67 -14.05 -21.86
C ALA A 372 3.36 -13.76 -21.12
N ALA A 373 2.58 -12.81 -21.66
CA ALA A 373 1.21 -12.58 -21.27
C ALA A 373 0.29 -13.03 -22.41
N ALA A 374 -0.30 -14.22 -22.27
CA ALA A 374 -1.53 -14.55 -22.96
C ALA A 374 -2.64 -13.63 -22.41
N ALA A 375 -2.81 -12.46 -23.04
CA ALA A 375 -3.97 -11.60 -22.87
C ALA A 375 -4.90 -11.79 -24.08
N LEU A 376 -6.20 -11.88 -23.82
CA LEU A 376 -7.24 -11.71 -24.84
C LEU A 376 -7.33 -10.23 -25.24
N SER A 377 -6.27 -9.78 -25.90
CA SER A 377 -6.22 -8.73 -26.91
C SER A 377 -5.28 -9.32 -27.94
N VAL A 378 -5.71 -9.47 -29.20
CA VAL A 378 -4.81 -9.96 -30.25
C VAL A 378 -3.79 -8.86 -30.59
N SER A 379 -2.82 -8.61 -29.70
CA SER A 379 -1.51 -8.10 -30.10
C SER A 379 -0.74 -9.32 -30.57
N ALA A 380 -0.65 -9.48 -31.88
CA ALA A 380 -0.07 -10.66 -32.53
C ALA A 380 1.48 -10.67 -32.52
N LEU A 381 2.12 -9.85 -31.68
CA LEU A 381 3.57 -9.74 -31.58
C LEU A 381 4.06 -10.47 -30.33
N ASP A 382 4.90 -11.49 -30.51
CA ASP A 382 5.46 -12.32 -29.44
C ASP A 382 6.83 -12.85 -29.89
N ILE A 383 7.79 -13.07 -28.98
CA ILE A 383 9.16 -13.52 -29.31
C ILE A 383 9.55 -14.74 -28.47
N ASP A 384 10.09 -15.76 -29.13
CA ASP A 384 10.52 -17.00 -28.48
C ASP A 384 11.82 -16.77 -27.71
N THR A 385 11.85 -17.21 -26.44
CA THR A 385 13.07 -17.18 -25.64
C THR A 385 14.05 -18.25 -26.13
N PRO A 386 15.27 -17.89 -26.59
CA PRO A 386 16.25 -18.89 -27.02
C PRO A 386 16.71 -19.78 -25.87
N GLY A 387 16.93 -21.07 -26.14
CA GLY A 387 17.24 -22.04 -25.08
C GLY A 387 18.58 -21.79 -24.37
N GLN A 388 19.67 -21.62 -25.13
CA GLN A 388 21.00 -21.32 -24.60
C GLN A 388 21.76 -20.41 -25.57
N LEU A 389 22.56 -19.50 -25.02
CA LEU A 389 23.50 -18.66 -25.77
C LEU A 389 24.92 -19.12 -25.45
N THR A 390 25.74 -19.34 -26.47
CA THR A 390 27.16 -19.69 -26.33
C THR A 390 27.97 -18.62 -27.03
N GLN A 391 29.01 -18.08 -26.38
CA GLN A 391 29.92 -17.11 -26.98
C GLN A 391 30.45 -17.61 -28.34
N CYS A 392 30.34 -16.77 -29.37
CA CYS A 392 30.64 -17.10 -30.77
C CYS A 392 29.83 -18.24 -31.40
N GLY A 393 28.88 -18.82 -30.67
CA GLY A 393 27.87 -19.70 -31.22
C GLY A 393 26.84 -18.95 -32.06
N SER A 394 26.13 -19.69 -32.92
CA SER A 394 25.03 -19.16 -33.71
C SER A 394 23.69 -19.57 -33.10
N VAL A 395 22.79 -18.61 -32.93
CA VAL A 395 21.44 -18.80 -32.38
C VAL A 395 20.40 -18.26 -33.35
N GLN A 396 19.28 -18.97 -33.48
CA GLN A 396 18.14 -18.51 -34.25
C GLN A 396 17.09 -17.91 -33.32
N VAL A 397 16.82 -16.63 -33.47
CA VAL A 397 15.78 -15.90 -32.72
C VAL A 397 14.51 -15.87 -33.58
N LYS A 398 13.36 -16.23 -33.01
CA LYS A 398 12.08 -16.32 -33.71
C LYS A 398 11.02 -15.50 -33.01
N TRP A 399 10.11 -14.91 -33.77
CA TRP A 399 8.98 -14.18 -33.24
C TRP A 399 7.74 -14.36 -34.11
N SER A 400 6.55 -14.22 -33.53
CA SER A 400 5.30 -14.10 -34.25
C SER A 400 4.93 -12.62 -34.38
N GLY A 401 4.42 -12.21 -35.54
CA GLY A 401 4.10 -10.81 -35.84
C GLY A 401 3.82 -10.61 -37.33
N LYS A 402 2.87 -9.74 -37.70
CA LYS A 402 2.47 -9.51 -39.12
C LYS A 402 2.83 -8.11 -39.64
N LYS A 403 3.35 -7.24 -38.78
CA LYS A 403 3.51 -5.79 -39.05
C LYS A 403 4.99 -5.39 -39.16
N GLY A 404 5.70 -6.01 -40.10
CA GLY A 404 7.07 -5.63 -40.43
C GLY A 404 7.16 -4.27 -41.16
N PRO A 405 8.35 -3.68 -41.30
CA PRO A 405 9.64 -4.23 -40.87
C PRO A 405 9.79 -4.19 -39.34
N PHE A 406 10.49 -5.17 -38.79
CA PHE A 406 10.78 -5.31 -37.37
C PHE A 406 12.18 -4.80 -37.03
N THR A 407 12.36 -4.43 -35.76
CA THR A 407 13.66 -4.16 -35.15
C THR A 407 13.88 -5.15 -34.01
N LEU A 408 14.97 -5.93 -34.07
CA LEU A 408 15.40 -6.83 -33.01
C LEU A 408 16.53 -6.17 -32.20
N SER A 409 16.34 -6.05 -30.88
CA SER A 409 17.31 -5.42 -29.97
C SER A 409 17.79 -6.42 -28.92
N VAL A 410 19.10 -6.47 -28.67
CA VAL A 410 19.73 -7.25 -27.60
C VAL A 410 19.98 -6.32 -26.43
N LEU A 411 19.42 -6.65 -25.27
CA LEU A 411 19.36 -5.80 -24.10
C LEU A 411 20.21 -6.40 -22.98
N PRO A 412 20.91 -5.56 -22.19
CA PRO A 412 21.61 -6.05 -21.01
C PRO A 412 20.61 -6.49 -19.93
N SER A 413 21.08 -7.25 -18.94
CA SER A 413 20.25 -7.64 -17.79
C SER A 413 19.66 -6.42 -17.08
N CYS A 414 18.48 -6.62 -16.48
CA CYS A 414 17.76 -5.62 -15.70
C CYS A 414 18.55 -5.13 -14.47
N ASP A 415 19.56 -5.90 -14.04
CA ASP A 415 20.49 -5.54 -12.96
C ASP A 415 21.69 -4.69 -13.44
N SER A 416 21.78 -4.38 -14.74
CA SER A 416 22.84 -3.54 -15.30
C SER A 416 22.62 -2.05 -14.98
N ASN A 417 23.71 -1.27 -14.98
CA ASN A 417 23.65 0.17 -14.66
C ASN A 417 22.92 1.02 -15.71
N ASP A 418 22.72 0.47 -16.91
CA ASP A 418 22.02 1.11 -18.02
C ASP A 418 21.20 0.05 -18.77
N PRO A 419 20.05 -0.38 -18.19
CA PRO A 419 19.26 -1.46 -18.76
C PRO A 419 18.55 -1.07 -20.05
N ASP A 420 18.48 0.23 -20.35
CA ASP A 420 17.72 0.86 -21.45
C ASP A 420 18.41 0.86 -22.79
N THR A 421 19.73 0.91 -22.74
CA THR A 421 20.54 1.06 -23.94
C THR A 421 20.78 -0.33 -24.54
N PRO A 422 20.26 -0.61 -25.76
CA PRO A 422 20.52 -1.89 -26.40
C PRO A 422 22.02 -2.09 -26.59
N LEU A 423 22.50 -3.27 -26.22
CA LEU A 423 23.87 -3.70 -26.53
C LEU A 423 24.05 -3.78 -28.05
N MET A 424 23.01 -4.19 -28.77
CA MET A 424 22.95 -4.24 -30.23
C MET A 424 21.52 -4.09 -30.74
N GLU A 425 21.37 -3.58 -31.96
CA GLU A 425 20.08 -3.50 -32.66
C GLU A 425 20.22 -3.92 -34.12
N PHE A 426 19.19 -4.62 -34.63
CA PHE A 426 19.07 -5.09 -36.00
C PHE A 426 17.73 -4.64 -36.56
N GLY A 427 17.74 -3.55 -37.35
CA GLY A 427 16.54 -2.97 -37.95
C GLY A 427 16.27 -3.46 -39.38
N GLY A 428 15.04 -3.22 -39.86
CA GLY A 428 14.67 -3.47 -41.26
C GLY A 428 14.38 -4.95 -41.58
N LEU A 429 14.06 -5.75 -40.57
CA LEU A 429 13.82 -7.19 -40.71
C LEU A 429 12.42 -7.44 -41.26
N ASN A 430 12.31 -8.13 -42.39
CA ASN A 430 11.00 -8.45 -43.00
C ASN A 430 10.53 -9.88 -42.70
N ASP A 431 11.44 -10.74 -42.23
CA ASP A 431 11.16 -12.10 -41.82
C ASP A 431 10.82 -12.17 -40.32
N ASN A 432 10.26 -13.29 -39.88
CA ASN A 432 9.91 -13.59 -38.49
C ASN A 432 11.01 -14.37 -37.74
N THR A 433 12.21 -14.39 -38.30
CA THR A 433 13.36 -15.10 -37.76
C THR A 433 14.64 -14.33 -38.08
N TYR A 434 15.61 -14.41 -37.17
CA TYR A 434 16.94 -13.83 -37.37
C TYR A 434 18.02 -14.78 -36.86
N GLN A 435 19.04 -15.00 -37.67
CA GLN A 435 20.21 -15.79 -37.27
C GLN A 435 21.26 -14.84 -36.69
N TRP A 436 21.49 -14.94 -35.39
CA TRP A 436 22.47 -14.11 -34.69
C TRP A 436 23.70 -14.95 -34.31
N THR A 437 24.89 -14.44 -34.60
CA THR A 437 26.14 -14.96 -34.02
C THR A 437 26.41 -14.18 -32.75
N VAL A 438 26.52 -14.86 -31.61
CA VAL A 438 26.66 -14.27 -30.28
C VAL A 438 28.05 -13.62 -30.13
N ASN A 439 28.18 -12.42 -30.67
CA ASN A 439 29.38 -11.59 -30.69
C ASN A 439 29.53 -10.72 -29.43
N LEU A 440 29.07 -11.24 -28.30
CA LEU A 440 29.24 -10.67 -26.96
C LEU A 440 30.01 -11.66 -26.08
N PRO A 441 30.95 -11.19 -25.23
CA PRO A 441 31.70 -12.07 -24.36
C PRO A 441 30.80 -12.66 -23.26
N ALA A 442 31.13 -13.84 -22.74
CA ALA A 442 30.39 -14.44 -21.62
C ALA A 442 30.39 -13.57 -20.35
N SER A 443 31.36 -12.66 -20.19
CA SER A 443 31.39 -11.68 -19.11
C SER A 443 30.25 -10.64 -19.17
N THR A 444 29.54 -10.53 -20.29
CA THR A 444 28.32 -9.70 -20.40
C THR A 444 27.19 -10.20 -19.50
N GLY A 445 27.18 -11.49 -19.16
CA GLY A 445 26.20 -12.08 -18.25
C GLY A 445 24.87 -12.40 -18.94
N ALA A 446 23.76 -12.12 -18.27
CA ALA A 446 22.42 -12.35 -18.80
C ALA A 446 22.00 -11.22 -19.75
N VAL A 447 21.39 -11.59 -20.88
CA VAL A 447 20.85 -10.67 -21.89
C VAL A 447 19.45 -11.11 -22.26
N ALA A 448 18.69 -10.20 -22.85
CA ALA A 448 17.35 -10.51 -23.34
C ALA A 448 17.08 -9.83 -24.69
N PHE A 449 16.05 -10.29 -25.40
CA PHE A 449 15.73 -9.81 -26.75
C PHE A 449 14.40 -9.08 -26.76
N ALA A 450 14.39 -7.91 -27.40
CA ALA A 450 13.18 -7.18 -27.73
C ALA A 450 12.93 -7.22 -29.23
N ILE A 451 11.67 -7.39 -29.63
CA ILE A 451 11.22 -7.16 -31.00
C ILE A 451 10.22 -6.02 -31.02
N THR A 452 10.48 -5.02 -31.87
CA THR A 452 9.59 -3.87 -32.10
C THR A 452 9.04 -3.94 -33.52
N ASP A 453 7.73 -3.77 -33.68
CA ASP A 453 7.09 -3.68 -34.99
C ASP A 453 7.04 -2.23 -35.53
N ASN A 454 6.54 -2.06 -36.76
CA ASN A 454 6.49 -0.74 -37.40
C ASN A 454 5.45 0.24 -36.81
N GLU A 455 4.59 -0.23 -35.90
CA GLU A 455 3.61 0.57 -35.17
C GLU A 455 4.10 0.92 -33.75
N GLY A 456 5.27 0.42 -33.35
CA GLY A 456 5.86 0.65 -32.04
C GLY A 456 5.34 -0.29 -30.95
N ASN A 457 4.73 -1.43 -31.31
CA ASN A 457 4.44 -2.49 -30.36
C ASN A 457 5.71 -3.29 -30.08
N GLU A 458 5.89 -3.73 -28.84
CA GLU A 458 7.11 -4.41 -28.39
C GLU A 458 6.78 -5.73 -27.70
N ALA A 459 7.61 -6.75 -27.94
CA ALA A 459 7.60 -8.03 -27.25
C ALA A 459 9.01 -8.46 -26.85
N TYR A 460 9.10 -9.39 -25.90
CA TYR A 460 10.26 -9.50 -25.01
C TYR A 460 10.49 -10.97 -24.58
N THR A 461 11.72 -11.52 -24.67
CA THR A 461 12.13 -12.87 -24.16
C THR A 461 12.63 -12.92 -22.71
N ASP A 462 12.42 -13.98 -21.93
CA ASP A 462 13.12 -14.12 -20.63
C ASP A 462 14.65 -13.96 -20.75
N GLU A 463 15.33 -13.56 -19.66
CA GLU A 463 16.79 -13.39 -19.66
C GLU A 463 17.51 -14.73 -19.90
N VAL A 464 18.51 -14.72 -20.80
CA VAL A 464 19.34 -15.88 -21.15
C VAL A 464 20.81 -15.55 -20.91
N THR A 465 21.49 -16.38 -20.13
CA THR A 465 22.92 -16.22 -19.83
C THR A 465 23.78 -16.68 -21.00
N ILE A 466 24.75 -15.83 -21.39
CA ILE A 466 25.79 -16.19 -22.37
C ILE A 466 26.81 -17.12 -21.71
N GLN A 467 26.88 -18.36 -22.18
CA GLN A 467 27.84 -19.36 -21.74
C GLN A 467 29.22 -19.11 -22.38
N GLY A 468 30.28 -19.35 -21.62
CA GLY A 468 31.65 -19.31 -22.10
C GLY A 468 31.93 -20.35 -23.18
N SER A 469 32.84 -20.03 -24.09
CA SER A 469 33.35 -20.90 -25.15
C SER A 469 34.86 -20.64 -25.33
N ASP A 470 35.59 -21.66 -25.79
CA ASP A 470 36.98 -21.51 -26.23
C ASP A 470 37.10 -20.76 -27.57
N ASP A 471 35.96 -20.55 -28.26
CA ASP A 471 35.88 -19.72 -29.45
C ASP A 471 35.63 -18.24 -29.09
N GLY A 472 36.61 -17.40 -29.45
CA GLY A 472 36.54 -15.94 -29.35
C GLY A 472 36.57 -15.23 -30.70
N SER A 473 36.51 -15.97 -31.82
CA SER A 473 36.76 -15.44 -33.18
C SER A 473 35.78 -14.33 -33.61
N CYS A 474 34.59 -14.30 -33.02
CA CYS A 474 33.54 -13.33 -33.30
C CYS A 474 33.60 -12.06 -32.43
N LEU A 475 34.47 -12.02 -31.40
CA LEU A 475 34.51 -10.94 -30.43
C LEU A 475 35.28 -9.72 -30.97
N PRO A 476 34.88 -8.49 -30.59
CA PRO A 476 35.62 -7.29 -30.95
C PRO A 476 37.05 -7.33 -30.38
N GLY A 477 38.06 -7.32 -31.25
CA GLY A 477 39.47 -7.39 -30.84
C GLY A 477 40.13 -8.76 -30.98
N ALA A 478 39.41 -9.79 -31.46
CA ALA A 478 40.02 -11.06 -31.82
C ALA A 478 40.85 -10.92 -33.11
N THR A 479 42.17 -10.82 -32.97
CA THR A 479 43.08 -11.14 -34.07
C THR A 479 43.02 -12.64 -34.32
N PRO A 480 42.86 -13.10 -35.58
CA PRO A 480 42.79 -14.52 -35.87
C PRO A 480 44.16 -15.13 -35.57
N THR A 481 44.26 -15.85 -34.47
CA THR A 481 45.46 -16.64 -34.18
C THR A 481 45.30 -17.95 -34.93
N SER A 482 46.04 -18.06 -36.02
CA SER A 482 46.19 -19.26 -36.83
C SER A 482 46.37 -20.51 -35.96
N ALA A 483 45.54 -21.51 -36.24
CA ALA A 483 45.67 -22.86 -35.72
C ALA A 483 47.06 -23.46 -35.99
N GLN A 484 47.57 -24.25 -35.04
CA GLN A 484 48.44 -25.38 -35.34
C GLN A 484 48.19 -26.51 -34.32
N PRO A 485 48.19 -27.80 -34.73
CA PRO A 485 47.43 -28.83 -34.05
C PRO A 485 48.24 -29.69 -33.05
N THR A 486 47.47 -30.26 -32.13
CA THR A 486 47.63 -31.50 -31.34
C THR A 486 48.91 -32.33 -31.50
N SER A 487 49.49 -32.72 -30.35
CA SER A 487 49.88 -34.12 -30.09
C SER A 487 50.13 -34.42 -28.59
N THR A 488 49.51 -35.52 -28.13
CA THR A 488 50.01 -36.55 -27.19
C THR A 488 50.30 -36.24 -25.71
N GLU A 489 49.51 -36.91 -24.87
CA GLU A 489 49.79 -37.50 -23.53
C GLU A 489 51.19 -38.14 -23.36
N PRO A 490 51.65 -38.64 -22.17
CA PRO A 490 51.01 -38.65 -20.84
C PRO A 490 51.98 -38.40 -19.64
N ALA A 491 51.40 -38.48 -18.42
CA ALA A 491 51.95 -39.15 -17.24
C ALA A 491 52.66 -38.36 -16.11
N THR A 492 52.23 -38.76 -14.90
CA THR A 492 53.00 -38.98 -13.65
C THR A 492 53.40 -37.82 -12.74
N SER A 493 52.65 -37.74 -11.63
CA SER A 493 53.08 -37.86 -10.22
C SER A 493 54.28 -37.06 -9.70
N SER A 494 54.01 -36.34 -8.60
CA SER A 494 54.62 -36.49 -7.26
C SER A 494 55.09 -35.16 -6.64
N THR A 495 54.65 -34.95 -5.39
CA THR A 495 55.40 -34.49 -4.19
C THR A 495 56.38 -33.31 -4.34
N SER A 496 56.51 -32.34 -3.45
CA SER A 496 55.96 -32.00 -2.13
C SER A 496 56.78 -30.78 -1.67
N GLU A 497 56.15 -29.91 -0.87
CA GLU A 497 56.78 -29.03 0.14
C GLU A 497 57.81 -27.95 -0.30
N THR A 498 57.62 -26.69 0.09
CA THR A 498 58.20 -26.09 1.31
C THR A 498 57.60 -24.69 1.57
N SER A 499 57.18 -24.44 2.83
CA SER A 499 57.21 -23.20 3.67
C SER A 499 57.14 -21.79 3.02
N SER A 500 56.46 -20.76 3.53
CA SER A 500 56.13 -20.38 4.92
C SER A 500 55.28 -19.08 4.95
N SER A 501 54.45 -18.94 6.01
CA SER A 501 53.99 -17.72 6.72
C SER A 501 53.25 -16.61 5.94
N SER A 502 52.17 -15.97 6.39
CA SER A 502 51.43 -15.92 7.66
C SER A 502 50.15 -15.09 7.49
N SER A 503 49.11 -15.40 8.28
CA SER A 503 48.01 -14.55 8.78
C SER A 503 47.05 -13.85 7.80
N SER A 504 45.76 -14.23 7.82
CA SER A 504 44.69 -13.41 8.42
C SER A 504 43.28 -14.04 8.28
N ALA A 505 42.56 -14.00 9.40
CA ALA A 505 41.12 -13.94 9.63
C ALA A 505 40.14 -14.66 8.67
N SER A 506 39.50 -15.69 9.22
CA SER A 506 38.26 -16.30 8.73
C SER A 506 37.09 -15.30 8.79
N ALA A 507 36.45 -15.04 7.65
CA ALA A 507 35.12 -14.43 7.59
C ALA A 507 34.11 -15.50 7.16
N SER A 508 33.21 -15.84 8.08
CA SER A 508 32.10 -16.76 7.86
C SER A 508 30.99 -16.11 7.03
N SER A 509 30.49 -16.88 6.08
CA SER A 509 29.34 -16.65 5.20
C SER A 509 28.07 -16.16 5.91
N SER A 510 27.48 -15.08 5.41
CA SER A 510 26.11 -14.64 5.74
C SER A 510 25.23 -14.68 4.48
N ALA A 511 24.17 -15.48 4.57
CA ALA A 511 23.12 -15.60 3.56
C ALA A 511 22.24 -14.33 3.49
N PRO A 512 21.66 -13.97 2.34
CA PRO A 512 20.79 -12.81 2.23
C PRO A 512 19.41 -13.08 2.84
N GLY A 513 18.98 -12.14 3.69
CA GLY A 513 17.80 -12.22 4.54
C GLY A 513 16.47 -11.93 3.84
N TYR A 514 15.44 -12.58 4.36
CA TYR A 514 14.03 -12.42 4.04
C TYR A 514 13.52 -11.04 4.47
N THR A 515 12.82 -10.30 3.59
CA THR A 515 12.08 -9.08 3.94
C THR A 515 10.59 -9.38 4.14
N SER A 516 10.12 -9.25 5.38
CA SER A 516 8.70 -9.34 5.77
C SER A 516 7.98 -8.01 5.62
N ALA A 517 6.65 -8.09 5.39
CA ALA A 517 5.74 -6.95 5.51
C ALA A 517 5.86 -6.32 6.91
N ARG A 518 5.92 -5.00 6.97
CA ARG A 518 6.14 -4.21 8.19
C ARG A 518 4.93 -3.34 8.46
N THR A 519 4.40 -3.39 9.68
CA THR A 519 3.40 -2.43 10.16
C THR A 519 4.07 -1.55 11.22
N THR A 520 3.99 -0.22 11.03
CA THR A 520 4.62 0.77 11.93
C THR A 520 3.54 1.45 12.76
N LEU A 521 3.65 1.37 14.08
CA LEU A 521 2.86 2.16 15.02
C LEU A 521 3.64 3.44 15.36
N VAL A 522 2.95 4.57 15.35
CA VAL A 522 3.54 5.88 15.67
C VAL A 522 2.77 6.46 16.86
N VAL A 523 3.46 6.75 17.96
CA VAL A 523 2.88 7.29 19.19
C VAL A 523 3.62 8.56 19.56
N SER A 524 2.93 9.71 19.58
CA SER A 524 3.46 10.96 20.13
C SER A 524 3.38 10.97 21.66
N LYS A 525 4.45 11.46 22.31
CA LYS A 525 4.52 11.59 23.77
C LYS A 525 4.18 13.03 24.14
N THR A 526 2.90 13.34 24.28
CA THR A 526 2.42 14.56 24.98
C THR A 526 1.22 14.20 25.84
N TYR A 527 1.49 13.72 27.04
CA TYR A 527 0.48 13.64 28.10
C TYR A 527 1.00 14.34 29.35
N SER A 528 0.37 15.47 29.70
CA SER A 528 0.41 16.03 31.04
C SER A 528 -0.92 15.71 31.72
N PRO A 529 -0.95 15.01 32.85
CA PRO A 529 -2.19 14.78 33.57
C PRO A 529 -2.68 16.10 34.17
N ALA A 530 -3.89 16.51 33.82
CA ALA A 530 -4.59 17.54 34.58
C ALA A 530 -4.93 16.94 35.96
N ALA A 531 -4.37 17.55 37.01
CA ALA A 531 -4.55 17.14 38.39
C ALA A 531 -6.04 17.14 38.79
N ALA A 532 -6.52 16.01 39.29
CA ALA A 532 -7.80 15.89 39.96
C ALA A 532 -7.77 16.69 41.28
N ALA A 533 -8.67 17.66 41.41
CA ALA A 533 -8.97 18.28 42.71
C ALA A 533 -9.82 17.31 43.53
N ALA A 534 -9.21 16.76 44.58
CA ALA A 534 -9.86 15.95 45.59
C ALA A 534 -10.84 16.78 46.43
N SER A 535 -12.04 16.23 46.71
CA SER A 535 -12.77 16.53 47.93
C SER A 535 -13.32 15.22 48.51
N SER A 536 -12.83 14.89 49.71
CA SER A 536 -13.12 13.68 50.48
C SER A 536 -14.48 13.74 51.20
N PRO A 537 -15.00 12.59 51.69
CA PRO A 537 -16.43 12.36 51.94
C PRO A 537 -16.82 12.33 53.43
N ALA A 538 -18.14 12.43 53.72
CA ALA A 538 -18.88 11.77 54.81
C ALA A 538 -20.34 12.33 54.93
N PRO A 539 -21.30 11.63 55.58
CA PRO A 539 -21.47 10.19 55.79
C PRO A 539 -22.90 9.67 55.42
N VAL A 540 -23.03 8.35 55.43
CA VAL A 540 -24.29 7.57 55.34
C VAL A 540 -25.19 7.84 56.54
N ASN A 541 -26.51 7.91 56.33
CA ASN A 541 -27.48 7.67 57.40
C ASN A 541 -28.66 6.81 56.93
N VAL A 542 -29.04 5.87 57.79
CA VAL A 542 -30.03 4.81 57.64
C VAL A 542 -31.36 5.25 58.27
N GLY A 543 -32.50 4.91 57.66
CA GLY A 543 -33.68 4.50 58.44
C GLY A 543 -35.04 5.11 58.08
N THR A 544 -36.00 4.19 57.85
CA THR A 544 -37.45 4.25 58.15
C THR A 544 -38.30 5.24 57.33
N GLY A 545 -39.43 4.92 56.68
CA GLY A 545 -40.42 3.86 56.83
C GLY A 545 -41.78 4.50 57.10
N ALA A 546 -42.74 4.44 56.15
CA ALA A 546 -44.19 4.49 56.44
C ALA A 546 -45.11 4.43 55.19
N LYS A 547 -45.94 3.38 55.20
CA LYS A 547 -47.39 3.30 54.95
C LYS A 547 -48.01 3.45 53.54
N ALA A 548 -48.83 2.42 53.29
CA ALA A 548 -49.82 2.21 52.25
C ALA A 548 -51.03 3.16 52.31
N ASN A 549 -51.75 3.28 51.18
CA ASN A 549 -53.20 2.98 51.11
C ASN A 549 -53.74 2.90 49.66
N ASN A 550 -54.16 1.69 49.31
CA ASN A 550 -55.39 1.22 48.65
C ASN A 550 -56.36 2.18 47.92
N ALA A 551 -56.82 1.77 46.73
CA ALA A 551 -58.22 1.79 46.21
C ALA A 551 -58.28 1.05 44.84
N THR A 552 -58.52 -0.27 44.76
CA THR A 552 -59.79 -1.00 44.52
C THR A 552 -60.73 -0.57 43.37
N GLY A 553 -61.06 -1.55 42.50
CA GLY A 553 -62.29 -1.66 41.69
C GLY A 553 -62.05 -1.55 40.17
N GLY A 554 -62.43 -2.49 39.29
CA GLY A 554 -63.18 -3.74 39.41
C GLY A 554 -63.24 -4.47 38.05
N THR A 555 -63.16 -5.80 38.13
CA THR A 555 -63.76 -6.90 37.33
C THR A 555 -64.43 -6.65 35.96
N GLY A 556 -64.12 -7.54 35.00
CA GLY A 556 -64.97 -7.81 33.84
C GLY A 556 -64.40 -8.79 32.81
N THR A 557 -64.50 -10.09 33.10
CA THR A 557 -64.19 -11.27 32.28
C THR A 557 -64.96 -11.38 30.95
N GLY A 558 -64.40 -12.07 29.94
CA GLY A 558 -65.22 -12.74 28.91
C GLY A 558 -64.53 -13.08 27.59
N SER A 559 -64.14 -14.34 27.43
CA SER A 559 -63.61 -15.01 26.24
C SER A 559 -64.49 -14.97 24.99
N THR A 560 -63.90 -15.02 23.79
CA THR A 560 -64.20 -15.99 22.69
C THR A 560 -63.35 -15.69 21.45
N GLY A 561 -62.66 -16.70 20.90
CA GLY A 561 -62.38 -16.76 19.45
C GLY A 561 -63.44 -17.65 18.77
N PRO A 562 -63.30 -18.07 17.50
CA PRO A 562 -62.42 -17.62 16.41
C PRO A 562 -63.22 -17.22 15.14
N SER A 563 -62.61 -16.55 14.16
CA SER A 563 -63.13 -16.58 12.78
C SER A 563 -62.04 -16.36 11.73
N VAL A 564 -61.80 -17.43 10.98
CA VAL A 564 -61.17 -17.51 9.66
C VAL A 564 -61.97 -16.68 8.64
N ASN A 565 -61.27 -15.96 7.76
CA ASN A 565 -61.66 -15.85 6.34
C ASN A 565 -60.48 -15.43 5.45
N SER A 566 -60.37 -16.16 4.36
CA SER A 566 -59.36 -16.13 3.31
C SER A 566 -59.65 -15.08 2.22
N ALA A 567 -58.61 -14.51 1.63
CA ALA A 567 -58.47 -14.06 0.22
C ALA A 567 -57.03 -13.49 0.07
N VAL A 568 -56.06 -13.98 -0.70
CA VAL A 568 -55.93 -14.55 -2.06
C VAL A 568 -56.09 -13.52 -3.20
N ILE A 569 -54.92 -13.03 -3.69
CA ILE A 569 -54.52 -12.69 -5.09
C ILE A 569 -55.02 -11.32 -5.66
N PRO A 570 -54.28 -10.60 -6.56
CA PRO A 570 -53.16 -11.06 -7.42
C PRO A 570 -51.86 -10.25 -7.43
N ALA A 571 -50.79 -11.01 -7.72
CA ALA A 571 -49.63 -10.54 -8.47
C ALA A 571 -49.99 -10.35 -9.94
N ALA A 572 -49.52 -9.26 -10.55
CA ALA A 572 -49.45 -9.10 -11.99
C ALA A 572 -47.99 -8.80 -12.39
N SER A 573 -47.38 -9.82 -12.96
CA SER A 573 -46.15 -9.79 -13.74
C SER A 573 -46.38 -9.18 -15.11
N ALA A 574 -45.45 -8.36 -15.59
CA ALA A 574 -45.21 -8.15 -17.01
C ALA A 574 -43.70 -8.38 -17.28
N PHE A 575 -43.43 -9.48 -17.97
CA PHE A 575 -42.15 -9.86 -18.57
C PHE A 575 -42.11 -9.40 -20.03
N ALA A 576 -40.95 -8.95 -20.51
CA ALA A 576 -40.33 -9.35 -21.79
C ALA A 576 -38.90 -8.72 -21.82
N SER A 577 -37.81 -9.50 -21.63
CA SER A 577 -37.12 -10.38 -22.60
C SER A 577 -36.21 -9.59 -23.56
N LEU A 578 -34.97 -9.96 -23.94
CA LEU A 578 -34.08 -11.13 -23.83
C LEU A 578 -32.68 -10.61 -24.31
N ILE A 579 -31.47 -11.11 -24.02
CA ILE A 579 -30.79 -12.42 -24.28
C ILE A 579 -29.52 -12.38 -23.37
N GLY A 580 -29.17 -13.30 -22.44
CA GLY A 580 -28.89 -14.74 -22.58
C GLY A 580 -27.40 -14.95 -22.94
N VAL A 581 -26.53 -15.68 -22.24
CA VAL A 581 -26.67 -16.99 -21.59
C VAL A 581 -25.56 -17.16 -20.55
N ALA A 582 -25.93 -17.67 -19.37
CA ALA A 582 -25.06 -18.37 -18.44
C ALA A 582 -25.61 -19.78 -18.26
N THR A 583 -24.75 -20.79 -18.19
CA THR A 583 -25.11 -22.11 -17.63
C THR A 583 -23.93 -22.68 -16.87
N ALA A 584 -24.13 -22.87 -15.56
CA ALA A 584 -23.34 -23.69 -14.67
C ALA A 584 -24.02 -25.06 -14.54
N PHE A 585 -23.24 -26.14 -14.39
CA PHE A 585 -23.71 -27.42 -13.87
C PHE A 585 -22.80 -27.85 -12.71
N LEU A 586 -23.44 -28.19 -11.60
CA LEU A 586 -22.88 -28.81 -10.40
C LEU A 586 -23.51 -30.20 -10.32
N VAL A 587 -22.72 -31.26 -10.24
CA VAL A 587 -23.19 -32.61 -9.97
C VAL A 587 -22.44 -33.15 -8.76
N LEU A 588 -23.22 -33.56 -7.76
CA LEU A 588 -22.81 -34.25 -6.54
C LEU A 588 -22.54 -35.72 -6.85
N PHE A 589 -21.45 -36.25 -6.30
CA PHE A 589 -21.35 -37.57 -5.67
C PHE A 589 -20.41 -37.49 -4.49
#